data_AF-A0A453ITP4-F1
#
_entry.id   AF-A0A453ITP4-F1
#
_cell.length_a   1.000
_cell.length_b   1.000
_cell.length_c   1.000
_cell.angle_alpha   90.00
_cell.angle_beta   90.00
_cell.angle_gamma   90.00
#
_symmetry.space_group_name_H-M   'P 1'
#
loop_
_entity.id
_entity.type
_entity.pdbx_description
1 polymer ?
#
loop_
_entity_poly.entity_id
_entity_poly.type
_entity_poly.pdbx_seq_one_letter_code
_entity_poly.pdbx_strand_id
1 'polypeptide(L)'
;HLSLFSELGFAGGKSKSLYGKEGHLGLTLIKFANNPSGLKEAERLAEFFERQDHGRVGWSRAQATHNLDPDTNPMLVETDSRGEKKRILYGCLAISSDLDELDSDSRKRATVKSIKEFDPSD
;
A
#
# COMPACT_ATOMS: atom_id res chain seq x y z
N HIS A 1 0.47 -8.97 -19.27
CA HIS A 1 0.56 -9.05 -17.81
C HIS A 1 -0.19 -7.85 -17.25
N LEU A 2 -1.37 -8.03 -16.67
CA LEU A 2 -2.05 -6.95 -15.96
C LEU A 2 -1.27 -6.66 -14.67
N SER A 3 -1.30 -5.41 -14.21
CA SER A 3 -0.73 -5.08 -12.90
C SER A 3 -1.70 -5.54 -11.80
N LEU A 4 -1.19 -5.91 -10.62
CA LEU A 4 -2.00 -6.28 -9.44
C LEU A 4 -3.16 -5.28 -9.18
N PHE A 5 -2.94 -3.99 -9.41
CA PHE A 5 -3.96 -2.95 -9.22
C PHE A 5 -5.04 -2.97 -10.28
N SER A 6 -4.68 -3.32 -11.52
CA SER A 6 -5.66 -3.51 -12.60
C SER A 6 -6.58 -4.70 -12.29
N GLU A 7 -6.06 -5.75 -11.66
CA GLU A 7 -6.87 -6.89 -11.20
C GLU A 7 -7.80 -6.49 -10.04
N LEU A 8 -7.38 -5.56 -9.18
CA LEU A 8 -8.20 -4.96 -8.13
C LEU A 8 -9.20 -3.90 -8.64
N GLY A 9 -9.24 -3.60 -9.94
CA GLY A 9 -10.17 -2.62 -10.52
C GLY A 9 -9.74 -1.16 -10.35
N PHE A 10 -8.44 -0.91 -10.23
CA PHE A 10 -7.84 0.42 -10.16
C PHE A 10 -7.00 0.73 -11.41
N ALA A 11 -7.11 1.96 -11.89
CA ALA A 11 -6.38 2.44 -13.07
C ALA A 11 -5.38 3.55 -12.69
N GLY A 12 -4.37 3.76 -13.54
CA GLY A 12 -3.51 4.95 -13.49
C GLY A 12 -2.36 4.94 -12.46
N GLY A 13 -2.28 3.94 -11.59
CA GLY A 13 -1.16 3.77 -10.65
C GLY A 13 0.07 3.10 -11.29
N LYS A 14 1.26 3.63 -11.04
CA LYS A 14 2.54 2.96 -11.32
C LYS A 14 3.08 2.32 -10.05
N SER A 15 3.30 1.01 -10.08
CA SER A 15 3.87 0.28 -8.94
C SER A 15 5.40 0.27 -8.97
N LYS A 16 6.01 0.36 -7.80
CA LYS A 16 7.46 0.18 -7.58
C LYS A 16 7.67 -0.62 -6.29
N SER A 17 8.26 -1.80 -6.39
CA SER A 17 8.74 -2.55 -5.23
C SER A 17 9.84 -1.77 -4.50
N LEU A 18 9.80 -1.75 -3.17
CA LEU A 18 10.82 -1.13 -2.34
C LEU A 18 11.84 -2.17 -1.85
N TYR A 19 13.09 -1.73 -1.78
CA TYR A 19 14.24 -2.57 -1.43
C TYR A 19 15.08 -1.89 -0.35
N GLY A 20 15.46 -2.66 0.66
CA GLY A 20 16.39 -2.27 1.71
C GLY A 20 17.75 -2.97 1.55
N LYS A 21 18.56 -2.92 2.60
CA LYS A 21 19.89 -3.55 2.61
C LYS A 21 19.83 -5.07 2.43
N GLU A 22 18.78 -5.71 2.94
CA GLU A 22 18.61 -7.17 2.90
C GLU A 22 17.72 -7.64 1.73
N GLY A 23 17.42 -6.76 0.77
CA GLY A 23 16.61 -7.09 -0.40
C GLY A 23 15.21 -6.50 -0.34
N HIS A 24 14.22 -7.24 -0.88
CA HIS A 24 12.85 -6.76 -1.02
C HIS A 24 12.18 -6.59 0.34
N LEU A 25 11.50 -5.45 0.58
CA LEU A 25 10.89 -5.12 1.87
C LEU A 25 9.49 -5.69 2.08
N GLY A 26 8.94 -6.41 1.12
CA GLY A 26 7.52 -6.76 1.06
C GLY A 26 6.61 -5.56 0.76
N LEU A 27 7.17 -4.38 0.50
CA LEU A 27 6.42 -3.14 0.27
C LEU A 27 6.41 -2.76 -1.21
N THR A 28 5.26 -2.27 -1.67
CA THR A 28 5.09 -1.72 -3.03
C THR A 28 4.54 -0.30 -2.93
N LEU A 29 5.32 0.66 -3.44
CA LEU A 29 4.89 2.05 -3.58
C LEU A 29 4.05 2.23 -4.84
N ILE A 30 2.86 2.78 -4.70
CA ILE A 30 1.96 3.09 -5.82
C ILE A 30 1.93 4.59 -6.06
N LYS A 31 2.36 5.01 -7.25
CA LYS A 31 2.41 6.41 -7.66
C LYS A 31 1.26 6.70 -8.61
N PHE A 32 0.40 7.63 -8.21
CA PHE A 32 -0.66 8.17 -9.04
C PHE A 32 -0.21 9.48 -9.71
N ALA A 33 -1.03 10.00 -10.63
CA ALA A 33 -0.78 11.30 -11.24
C ALA A 33 -0.77 12.41 -10.18
N ASN A 34 0.13 13.39 -10.32
CA ASN A 34 0.18 14.57 -9.46
C ASN A 34 -0.90 15.59 -9.89
N ASN A 35 -2.17 15.22 -9.73
CA ASN A 35 -3.34 16.05 -10.01
C ASN A 35 -4.53 15.55 -9.16
N PRO A 36 -5.65 16.30 -9.12
CA PRO A 36 -6.81 15.92 -8.29
C PRO A 36 -7.38 14.53 -8.60
N SER A 37 -7.38 14.11 -9.86
CA SER A 37 -7.86 12.78 -10.26
C SER A 37 -6.95 11.66 -9.72
N GLY A 38 -5.63 11.88 -9.72
CA GLY A 38 -4.68 10.93 -9.16
C GLY A 38 -4.79 10.81 -7.64
N LEU A 39 -5.02 11.94 -6.94
CA LEU A 39 -5.31 11.91 -5.49
C LEU A 39 -6.59 11.11 -5.22
N LYS A 40 -7.67 11.35 -5.96
CA LYS A 40 -8.93 10.63 -5.81
C LYS A 40 -8.79 9.11 -6.02
N GLU A 41 -8.00 8.68 -7.00
CA GLU A 41 -7.73 7.24 -7.20
C GLU A 41 -6.89 6.64 -6.06
N ALA A 42 -5.93 7.40 -5.52
CA ALA A 42 -5.14 6.98 -4.37
C ALA A 42 -6.01 6.82 -3.11
N GLU A 43 -6.92 7.76 -2.85
CA GLU A 43 -7.90 7.69 -1.75
C GLU A 43 -8.84 6.50 -1.92
N ARG A 44 -9.38 6.28 -3.13
CA ARG A 44 -10.25 5.13 -3.43
C ARG A 44 -9.53 3.80 -3.17
N LEU A 45 -8.25 3.69 -3.49
CA LEU A 45 -7.45 2.50 -3.22
C LEU A 45 -7.26 2.29 -1.71
N ALA A 46 -6.94 3.35 -0.96
CA ALA A 46 -6.81 3.26 0.49
C ALA A 46 -8.15 2.86 1.15
N GLU A 47 -9.26 3.47 0.73
CA GLU A 47 -10.61 3.13 1.22
C GLU A 47 -10.99 1.67 0.93
N PHE A 48 -10.58 1.12 -0.22
CA PHE A 48 -10.83 -0.28 -0.54
C PHE A 48 -10.19 -1.23 0.48
N PHE A 49 -8.95 -0.95 0.90
CA PHE A 49 -8.28 -1.73 1.94
C PHE A 49 -8.89 -1.48 3.32
N GLU A 50 -9.20 -0.24 3.67
CA GLU A 50 -9.83 0.09 4.96
C GLU A 50 -11.20 -0.60 5.13
N ARG A 51 -12.02 -0.71 4.07
CA ARG A 51 -13.32 -1.43 4.11
C ARG A 51 -13.20 -2.92 4.42
N GLN A 52 -12.02 -3.50 4.23
CA GLN A 52 -11.71 -4.90 4.51
C GLN A 52 -10.95 -5.05 5.84
N ASP A 53 -10.79 -3.98 6.63
CA ASP A 53 -9.89 -3.93 7.81
C ASP A 53 -8.42 -4.23 7.45
N HIS A 54 -8.03 -4.01 6.18
CA HIS A 54 -6.68 -4.19 5.65
C HIS A 54 -5.96 -2.85 5.46
N GLY A 55 -6.44 -1.83 6.16
CA GLY A 55 -5.85 -0.50 6.23
C GLY A 55 -4.61 -0.41 7.12
N ARG A 56 -4.21 0.81 7.48
CA ARG A 56 -3.03 1.04 8.34
C ARG A 56 -3.17 0.37 9.70
N VAL A 57 -4.34 0.52 10.33
CA VAL A 57 -4.60 -0.07 11.66
C VAL A 57 -4.67 -1.59 11.58
N GLY A 58 -5.25 -2.13 10.50
CA GLY A 58 -5.26 -3.57 10.24
C GLY A 58 -3.84 -4.13 10.11
N TRP A 59 -2.98 -3.44 9.37
CA TRP A 59 -1.58 -3.82 9.23
C TRP A 59 -0.84 -3.79 10.57
N SER A 60 -1.02 -2.74 11.38
CA SER A 60 -0.42 -2.68 12.71
C SER A 60 -0.85 -3.87 13.61
N ARG A 61 -2.11 -4.29 13.52
CA ARG A 61 -2.59 -5.47 14.25
C ARG A 61 -1.94 -6.76 13.72
N ALA A 62 -1.83 -6.93 12.39
CA ALA A 62 -1.13 -8.07 11.80
C ALA A 62 0.34 -8.11 12.23
N GLN A 63 1.05 -6.98 12.23
CA GLN A 63 2.43 -6.89 12.72
C GLN A 63 2.57 -7.24 14.21
N ALA A 64 1.57 -6.94 15.04
CA ALA A 64 1.58 -7.29 16.46
C ALA A 64 1.57 -8.82 16.69
N THR A 65 1.19 -9.61 15.68
CA THR A 65 1.18 -11.08 15.73
C THR A 65 2.48 -11.74 15.24
N HIS A 66 3.60 -11.00 15.22
CA HIS A 66 4.92 -11.47 14.77
C HIS A 66 5.44 -12.76 15.42
N ASN A 67 4.91 -13.15 16.59
CA ASN A 67 5.26 -14.40 17.26
C ASN A 67 4.58 -15.64 16.64
N LEU A 68 3.60 -15.43 15.76
CA LEU A 68 2.94 -16.50 15.01
C LEU A 68 3.70 -16.79 13.72
N ASP A 69 3.62 -18.04 13.26
CA ASP A 69 4.14 -18.43 11.96
C ASP A 69 3.41 -17.65 10.84
N PRO A 70 4.14 -16.84 10.04
CA PRO A 70 3.55 -16.05 8.96
C PRO A 70 2.78 -16.88 7.94
N ASP A 71 3.07 -18.17 7.77
CA ASP A 71 2.43 -19.04 6.77
C ASP A 71 1.10 -19.64 7.25
N THR A 72 0.81 -19.53 8.55
CA THR A 72 -0.44 -20.04 9.16
C THR A 72 -1.24 -18.94 9.87
N ASN A 73 -0.68 -17.74 9.97
CA ASN A 73 -1.33 -16.62 10.60
C ASN A 73 -2.54 -16.13 9.76
N PRO A 74 -3.77 -16.15 10.32
CA PRO A 74 -4.98 -15.75 9.61
C PRO A 74 -5.03 -14.24 9.30
N MET A 75 -4.15 -13.44 9.89
CA MET A 75 -3.98 -12.02 9.56
C MET A 75 -2.97 -11.78 8.42
N LEU A 76 -2.30 -12.83 7.92
CA LEU A 76 -1.31 -12.69 6.84
C LEU A 76 -1.61 -13.58 5.66
N VAL A 77 -2.44 -14.62 5.85
CA VAL A 77 -2.78 -15.62 4.85
C VAL A 77 -4.27 -15.93 4.89
N GLU A 78 -4.90 -15.85 3.74
CA GLU A 78 -6.22 -16.41 3.48
C GLU A 78 -6.07 -17.75 2.76
N THR A 79 -6.94 -18.71 3.09
CA THR A 79 -7.00 -20.00 2.39
C THR A 79 -8.31 -20.06 1.63
N ASP A 80 -8.25 -20.27 0.32
CA ASP A 80 -9.46 -20.39 -0.48
C ASP A 80 -10.12 -21.77 -0.32
N SER A 81 -11.29 -21.96 -0.95
CA SER A 81 -12.06 -23.21 -0.86
C SER A 81 -11.34 -24.44 -1.42
N ARG A 82 -10.22 -24.26 -2.13
CA ARG A 82 -9.38 -25.33 -2.67
C ARG A 82 -8.19 -25.64 -1.76
N GLY A 83 -8.01 -24.92 -0.66
CA GLY A 83 -6.87 -25.06 0.23
C GLY A 83 -5.65 -24.23 -0.20
N GLU A 84 -5.77 -23.40 -1.24
CA GLU A 84 -4.65 -22.57 -1.71
C GLU A 84 -4.49 -21.35 -0.81
N LYS A 85 -3.27 -21.16 -0.32
CA LYS A 85 -2.88 -20.04 0.55
C LYS A 85 -2.53 -18.82 -0.28
N LYS A 86 -3.16 -17.69 0.01
CA LYS A 86 -2.88 -16.39 -0.60
C LYS A 86 -2.50 -15.39 0.47
N ARG A 87 -1.51 -14.54 0.17
CA ARG A 87 -1.11 -13.45 1.07
C ARG A 87 -2.20 -12.40 1.11
N ILE A 88 -2.54 -11.97 2.31
CA ILE A 88 -3.40 -10.81 2.52
C ILE A 88 -2.58 -9.57 2.19
N LEU A 89 -3.14 -8.68 1.37
CA LEU A 89 -2.55 -7.40 1.06
C LEU A 89 -3.14 -6.32 1.95
N TYR A 90 -2.24 -5.51 2.51
CA TYR A 90 -2.56 -4.32 3.26
C TYR A 90 -2.18 -3.08 2.46
N GLY A 91 -2.96 -2.01 2.59
CA GLY A 91 -2.72 -0.78 1.86
C GLY A 91 -3.30 0.44 2.55
N CYS A 92 -2.59 1.56 2.47
CA CYS A 92 -3.02 2.82 3.05
C CYS A 92 -2.46 4.00 2.24
N LEU A 93 -3.05 5.19 2.41
CA LEU A 93 -2.48 6.41 1.89
C LEU A 93 -1.19 6.75 2.64
N ALA A 94 -0.14 7.09 1.90
CA ALA A 94 1.14 7.43 2.48
C ALA A 94 1.07 8.77 3.24
N ILE A 95 1.66 8.81 4.43
CA ILE A 95 1.79 10.00 5.28
C ILE A 95 3.27 10.35 5.48
N SER A 96 3.55 11.45 6.17
CA SER A 96 4.91 11.93 6.39
C SER A 96 5.83 10.91 7.05
N SER A 97 5.33 10.08 7.98
CA SER A 97 6.12 9.03 8.64
C SER A 97 6.53 7.90 7.70
N ASP A 98 5.80 7.66 6.60
CA ASP A 98 6.12 6.58 5.67
C ASP A 98 7.26 6.94 4.72
N LEU A 99 7.69 8.20 4.70
CA LEU A 99 8.85 8.64 3.93
C LEU A 99 10.11 7.87 4.34
N ASP A 100 10.17 7.41 5.59
CA ASP A 100 11.28 6.63 6.11
C ASP A 100 11.41 5.23 5.51
N GLU A 101 10.32 4.70 4.93
CA GLU A 101 10.28 3.43 4.22
C GLU A 101 10.73 3.56 2.76
N LEU A 102 10.77 4.79 2.23
CA LEU A 102 11.15 5.02 0.84
C LEU A 102 12.66 4.88 0.64
N ASP A 103 13.01 4.29 -0.51
CA ASP A 103 14.36 4.35 -1.03
C ASP A 103 14.82 5.81 -1.20
N SER A 104 16.11 6.07 -1.04
CA SER A 104 16.67 7.42 -0.98
C SER A 104 16.37 8.25 -2.22
N ASP A 105 16.24 7.61 -3.39
CA ASP A 105 15.87 8.26 -4.64
C ASP A 105 14.37 8.63 -4.70
N SER A 106 13.47 7.75 -4.24
CA SER A 106 12.05 8.09 -4.06
C SER A 106 11.82 9.17 -3.01
N ARG A 107 12.52 9.09 -1.86
CA ARG A 107 12.37 10.06 -0.76
C ARG A 107 12.75 11.47 -1.17
N LYS A 108 13.86 11.64 -1.90
CA LYS A 108 14.32 12.97 -2.40
C LYS A 108 13.32 13.67 -3.33
N ARG A 109 12.45 12.90 -4.00
CA ARG A 109 11.44 13.44 -4.93
C ARG A 109 10.05 13.55 -4.32
N ALA A 110 9.88 13.15 -3.07
CA ALA A 110 8.61 13.24 -2.36
C ALA A 110 8.49 14.62 -1.70
N THR A 111 7.30 15.22 -1.79
CA THR A 111 6.92 16.40 -1.05
C THR A 111 5.70 16.08 -0.19
N VAL A 112 5.68 16.57 1.04
CA VAL A 112 4.52 16.46 1.92
C VAL A 112 3.71 17.74 1.75
N LYS A 113 2.45 17.60 1.33
CA LYS A 113 1.47 18.68 1.31
C LYS A 113 0.32 18.34 2.25
N SER A 114 -0.25 19.35 2.91
CA SER A 114 -1.50 19.19 3.64
C SER A 114 -2.66 19.03 2.65
N ILE A 115 -3.55 18.06 2.87
CA ILE A 115 -4.75 17.89 2.03
C ILE A 115 -5.60 19.17 2.03
N LYS A 116 -5.63 19.90 3.16
CA LYS A 116 -6.38 21.17 3.28
C LYS A 116 -5.79 22.31 2.44
N GLU A 117 -4.52 22.21 2.09
CA GLU A 117 -3.76 23.19 1.30
C GLU A 117 -3.59 22.72 -0.15
N PHE A 118 -4.16 21.56 -0.50
CA PHE A 118 -4.09 21.04 -1.86
C PHE A 118 -5.03 21.87 -2.75
N ASP A 119 -4.44 22.84 -3.45
CA ASP A 119 -5.11 23.59 -4.50
C ASP A 119 -5.19 22.70 -5.76
N PRO A 120 -6.39 22.37 -6.26
CA PRO A 120 -6.53 21.58 -7.48
C PRO A 120 -6.09 22.31 -8.76
N SER A 121 -5.67 23.57 -8.67
CA SER A 121 -5.21 24.39 -9.80
C SER A 121 -3.68 24.43 -10.02
N ASP A 122 -2.91 23.75 -9.17
CA ASP A 122 -1.44 23.58 -9.26
C ASP A 122 -1.00 22.52 -10.31
#